data_AF-A0AA96G0Q5-F1
#
_entry.id   AF-A0AA96G0Q5-F1
#
_cell.length_a   1.000
_cell.length_b   1.000
_cell.length_c   1.000
_cell.angle_alpha   90.00
_cell.angle_beta   90.00
_cell.angle_gamma   90.00
#
_symmetry.space_group_name_H-M   'P 1'
#
loop_
_entity.id
_entity.type
_entity.pdbx_description
1 polymer ?
#
loop_
_entity_poly.entity_id
_entity_poly.type
_entity_poly.pdbx_seq_one_letter_code
_entity_poly.pdbx_strand_id
1 'polypeptide(L)'
;MGPALMGAAPTDAARRTTAAGEDRAGGAAIDCLVTRHPHLPRDRMGHRLNDAGRWLITEAVARLYGCTVTPRDLARDEHRRWSLPALGLTASVAHCAGFSTVALATGPQVGVDLQDHRDRPYAMQWLGDLLGKPAGQPATMRDFAECEALIKASHLRKETFAGVRLPAWRPGWRPTNTGHLVRSAGLGRGLHLALATDAAAPVRWWWQSRPTEPAVRTDALTLEPAA
;
A
#
# COMPACT_ATOMS: atom_id res chain seq x y z
N MET A 1 23.16 -56.80 -29.65
CA MET A 1 23.66 -55.68 -28.81
C MET A 1 23.40 -54.39 -29.58
N GLY A 2 22.94 -53.31 -28.92
CA GLY A 2 22.94 -51.96 -29.51
C GLY A 2 24.34 -51.31 -29.39
N PRO A 3 24.50 -49.96 -29.42
CA PRO A 3 23.49 -48.88 -29.55
C PRO A 3 23.43 -48.36 -31.03
N ALA A 4 22.96 -47.17 -31.42
CA ALA A 4 22.48 -45.97 -30.72
C ALA A 4 21.44 -45.17 -31.56
N LEU A 5 20.95 -44.05 -31.01
CA LEU A 5 20.21 -42.98 -31.70
C LEU A 5 20.85 -41.62 -31.35
N MET A 6 21.07 -40.78 -32.37
CA MET A 6 21.25 -39.32 -32.30
C MET A 6 20.75 -38.78 -33.65
N GLY A 7 20.02 -37.66 -33.77
CA GLY A 7 19.63 -36.70 -32.76
C GLY A 7 19.31 -35.36 -33.43
N ALA A 8 18.29 -35.34 -34.31
CA ALA A 8 17.90 -34.12 -35.02
C ALA A 8 17.06 -33.21 -34.13
N ALA A 9 17.45 -31.93 -34.05
CA ALA A 9 16.85 -30.96 -33.13
C ALA A 9 15.42 -30.53 -33.53
N PRO A 10 14.47 -30.40 -32.58
CA PRO A 10 13.23 -29.69 -32.81
C PRO A 10 13.44 -28.17 -32.72
N THR A 11 12.66 -27.44 -33.52
CA THR A 11 12.71 -26.01 -33.75
C THR A 11 12.32 -25.15 -32.54
N ASP A 12 12.94 -23.97 -32.44
CA ASP A 12 12.60 -22.93 -31.46
C ASP A 12 11.18 -22.37 -31.73
N ALA A 13 10.27 -22.65 -30.79
CA ALA A 13 8.88 -22.22 -30.83
C ALA A 13 8.55 -21.37 -29.59
N ALA A 14 9.12 -20.17 -29.54
CA ALA A 14 8.64 -18.97 -28.84
C ALA A 14 7.62 -19.19 -27.68
N ARG A 15 8.08 -19.75 -26.57
CA ARG A 15 7.28 -19.83 -25.35
C ARG A 15 7.22 -18.45 -24.69
N ARG A 16 6.18 -17.67 -25.01
CA ARG A 16 5.82 -16.44 -24.26
C ARG A 16 5.36 -16.83 -22.85
N THR A 17 6.31 -16.98 -21.94
CA THR A 17 6.05 -17.23 -20.52
C THR A 17 5.43 -15.97 -19.91
N THR A 18 4.13 -16.01 -19.65
CA THR A 18 3.44 -14.94 -18.92
C THR A 18 3.94 -14.89 -17.48
N ALA A 19 4.61 -13.80 -17.09
CA ALA A 19 5.20 -13.60 -15.75
C ALA A 19 4.17 -13.47 -14.58
N ALA A 20 2.94 -13.95 -14.78
CA ALA A 20 1.85 -13.95 -13.79
C ALA A 20 1.69 -15.30 -13.06
N GLY A 21 2.50 -16.33 -13.40
CA GLY A 21 2.29 -17.71 -12.96
C GLY A 21 3.02 -18.16 -11.69
N GLU A 22 4.21 -17.62 -11.38
CA GLU A 22 5.17 -18.31 -10.50
C GLU A 22 5.21 -17.79 -9.04
N ASP A 23 4.46 -16.74 -8.71
CA ASP A 23 4.53 -16.08 -7.38
C ASP A 23 3.35 -16.43 -6.44
N ARG A 24 2.74 -17.61 -6.63
CA ARG A 24 1.66 -18.16 -5.77
C ARG A 24 2.17 -19.14 -4.71
N ALA A 25 3.40 -18.98 -4.24
CA ALA A 25 3.97 -19.73 -3.13
C ALA A 25 3.41 -19.30 -1.76
N GLY A 26 2.13 -19.61 -1.50
CA GLY A 26 1.54 -19.91 -0.18
C GLY A 26 1.61 -18.91 0.99
N GLY A 27 2.30 -17.78 0.88
CA GLY A 27 2.49 -16.83 1.99
C GLY A 27 1.45 -15.72 2.04
N ALA A 28 1.09 -15.27 3.24
CA ALA A 28 0.36 -14.03 3.47
C ALA A 28 1.21 -12.84 2.98
N ALA A 29 0.86 -12.28 1.83
CA ALA A 29 1.52 -11.15 1.20
C ALA A 29 0.61 -9.92 1.20
N ILE A 30 1.23 -8.73 1.17
CA ILE A 30 0.55 -7.45 0.99
C ILE A 30 0.84 -6.96 -0.43
N ASP A 31 -0.20 -6.85 -1.25
CA ASP A 31 -0.16 -6.20 -2.55
C ASP A 31 -0.48 -4.71 -2.37
N CYS A 32 0.49 -3.85 -2.61
CA CYS A 32 0.33 -2.40 -2.49
C CYS A 32 0.46 -1.72 -3.85
N LEU A 33 -0.68 -1.26 -4.37
CA LEU A 33 -0.80 -0.51 -5.61
C LEU A 33 -0.67 0.99 -5.33
N VAL A 34 0.14 1.68 -6.13
CA VAL A 34 0.16 3.15 -6.22
C VAL A 34 -0.26 3.55 -7.62
N THR A 35 -1.33 4.33 -7.73
CA THR A 35 -1.87 4.82 -9.00
C THR A 35 -1.75 6.32 -9.10
N ARG A 36 -1.17 6.82 -10.19
CA ARG A 36 -1.18 8.26 -10.49
C ARG A 36 -2.50 8.66 -11.14
N HIS A 37 -3.24 9.54 -10.46
CA HIS A 37 -4.46 10.17 -10.93
C HIS A 37 -4.17 11.65 -11.24
N PRO A 38 -3.80 12.04 -12.48
CA PRO A 38 -3.56 13.45 -12.82
C PRO A 38 -4.77 14.34 -12.52
N HIS A 39 -5.97 13.76 -12.54
CA HIS A 39 -7.15 14.27 -11.85
C HIS A 39 -7.68 13.15 -10.95
N LEU A 40 -7.79 13.39 -9.64
CA LEU A 40 -8.46 12.45 -8.74
C LEU A 40 -9.88 12.15 -9.26
N PRO A 41 -10.42 10.93 -9.05
CA PRO A 41 -11.77 10.58 -9.45
C PRO A 41 -12.81 11.61 -8.98
N ARG A 42 -13.46 12.24 -9.96
CA ARG A 42 -14.56 13.17 -9.74
C ARG A 42 -15.87 12.52 -10.20
N ASP A 43 -16.99 12.92 -9.61
CA ASP A 43 -18.30 12.59 -10.15
C ASP A 43 -18.52 13.28 -11.51
N ARG A 44 -19.63 12.97 -12.19
CA ARG A 44 -20.02 13.61 -13.45
C ARG A 44 -20.28 15.12 -13.33
N MET A 45 -20.36 15.66 -12.11
CA MET A 45 -20.55 17.09 -11.81
C MET A 45 -19.25 17.80 -11.40
N GLY A 46 -18.12 17.08 -11.37
CA GLY A 46 -16.80 17.61 -11.03
C GLY A 46 -16.48 17.64 -9.53
N HIS A 47 -17.33 17.16 -8.62
CA HIS A 47 -16.99 17.04 -7.20
C HIS A 47 -16.01 15.88 -6.97
N ARG A 48 -15.19 15.95 -5.91
CA ARG A 48 -14.41 14.78 -5.48
C ARG A 48 -15.37 13.68 -5.03
N LEU A 49 -15.19 12.44 -5.51
CA LEU A 49 -16.07 11.34 -5.14
C LEU A 49 -16.04 11.08 -3.63
N ASN A 50 -17.17 11.28 -2.94
CA ASN A 50 -17.34 10.95 -1.52
C ASN A 50 -17.12 9.44 -1.23
N ASP A 51 -17.30 8.58 -2.23
CA ASP A 51 -17.07 7.13 -2.17
C ASP A 51 -15.78 6.66 -2.89
N ALA A 52 -14.84 7.57 -3.21
CA ALA A 52 -13.61 7.25 -3.95
C ALA A 52 -12.88 6.00 -3.40
N GLY A 53 -12.83 5.85 -2.07
CA GLY A 53 -12.17 4.71 -1.42
C GLY A 53 -12.74 3.35 -1.81
N ARG A 54 -14.07 3.21 -1.94
CA ARG A 54 -14.68 1.93 -2.35
C ARG A 54 -14.29 1.57 -3.78
N TRP A 55 -14.43 2.53 -4.69
CA TRP A 55 -14.10 2.35 -6.10
C TRP A 55 -12.62 2.01 -6.30
N LEU A 56 -11.72 2.74 -5.62
CA LEU A 56 -10.28 2.47 -5.66
C LEU A 56 -9.95 1.03 -5.21
N ILE A 57 -10.59 0.54 -4.14
CA ILE A 57 -10.39 -0.84 -3.68
C ILE A 57 -10.92 -1.85 -4.72
N THR A 58 -12.11 -1.65 -5.27
CA THR A 58 -12.68 -2.57 -6.28
C THR A 58 -11.85 -2.62 -7.56
N GLU A 59 -11.32 -1.47 -8.02
CA GLU A 59 -10.41 -1.40 -9.17
C GLU A 59 -9.08 -2.11 -8.88
N ALA A 60 -8.49 -1.91 -7.69
CA ALA A 60 -7.25 -2.59 -7.31
C ALA A 60 -7.44 -4.13 -7.26
N VAL A 61 -8.56 -4.61 -6.74
CA VAL A 61 -8.91 -6.04 -6.73
C VAL A 61 -9.04 -6.57 -8.16
N ALA A 62 -9.79 -5.88 -9.03
CA ALA A 62 -9.92 -6.26 -10.44
C ALA A 62 -8.57 -6.25 -11.18
N ARG A 63 -7.70 -5.27 -10.88
CA ARG A 63 -6.41 -5.08 -11.56
C ARG A 63 -5.35 -6.08 -11.16
N LEU A 64 -5.30 -6.48 -9.88
CA LEU A 64 -4.25 -7.35 -9.34
C LEU A 64 -4.67 -8.83 -9.25
N TYR A 65 -5.95 -9.11 -9.02
CA TYR A 65 -6.46 -10.49 -8.83
C TYR A 65 -7.33 -10.96 -9.99
N GLY A 66 -7.74 -10.08 -10.91
CA GLY A 66 -8.65 -10.41 -12.02
C GLY A 66 -10.11 -10.65 -11.57
N CYS A 67 -10.44 -10.36 -10.31
CA CYS A 67 -11.76 -10.58 -9.74
C CYS A 67 -12.67 -9.37 -9.96
N THR A 68 -13.85 -9.58 -10.55
CA THR A 68 -14.89 -8.54 -10.59
C THR A 68 -15.60 -8.47 -9.26
N VAL A 69 -15.49 -7.33 -8.57
CA VAL A 69 -16.16 -7.04 -7.30
C VAL A 69 -16.81 -5.65 -7.35
N THR A 70 -17.83 -5.44 -6.54
CA THR A 70 -18.62 -4.20 -6.46
C THR A 70 -18.44 -3.51 -5.11
N PRO A 71 -18.81 -2.22 -4.99
CA PRO A 71 -18.83 -1.50 -3.71
C PRO A 71 -19.75 -2.08 -2.62
N ARG A 72 -20.55 -3.12 -2.93
CA ARG A 72 -21.41 -3.87 -1.99
C ARG A 72 -20.71 -5.09 -1.39
N ASP A 73 -19.69 -5.62 -2.04
CA ASP A 73 -18.89 -6.77 -1.57
C ASP A 73 -17.84 -6.38 -0.53
N LEU A 74 -17.68 -5.07 -0.32
CA LEU A 74 -16.84 -4.46 0.71
C LEU A 74 -17.56 -4.41 2.06
N ALA A 75 -17.00 -5.09 3.05
CA ALA A 75 -17.40 -4.98 4.44
C ALA A 75 -16.57 -3.91 5.18
N ARG A 76 -17.10 -3.42 6.31
CA ARG A 76 -16.35 -2.65 7.31
C ARG A 76 -16.57 -3.21 8.69
N ASP A 77 -15.54 -3.15 9.52
CA ASP A 77 -15.64 -3.40 10.95
C ASP A 77 -15.99 -2.12 11.75
N GLU A 78 -16.09 -2.25 13.07
CA GLU A 78 -16.35 -1.13 13.99
C GLU A 78 -15.25 -0.04 13.96
N HIS A 79 -14.02 -0.43 13.61
CA HIS A 79 -12.88 0.46 13.42
C HIS A 79 -12.83 1.06 12.00
N ARG A 80 -13.89 0.87 11.21
CA ARG A 80 -14.05 1.44 9.86
C ARG A 80 -13.01 0.93 8.83
N ARG A 81 -12.28 -0.14 9.15
CA ARG A 81 -11.31 -0.82 8.28
C ARG A 81 -12.05 -1.65 7.23
N TRP A 82 -11.49 -1.81 6.03
CA TRP A 82 -12.17 -2.49 4.92
C TRP A 82 -11.74 -3.95 4.78
N SER A 83 -12.65 -4.80 4.30
CA SER A 83 -12.35 -6.16 3.88
C SER A 83 -13.24 -6.61 2.72
N LEU A 84 -12.80 -7.67 2.01
CA LEU A 84 -13.57 -8.41 1.03
C LEU A 84 -13.66 -9.88 1.52
N PRO A 85 -14.66 -10.23 2.37
CA PRO A 85 -14.71 -11.54 3.01
C PRO A 85 -14.74 -12.70 2.02
N ALA A 86 -15.44 -12.55 0.89
CA ALA A 86 -15.52 -13.58 -0.16
C ALA A 86 -14.18 -13.89 -0.85
N LEU A 87 -13.17 -13.01 -0.72
CA LEU A 87 -11.81 -13.20 -1.24
C LEU A 87 -10.78 -13.43 -0.12
N GLY A 88 -11.18 -13.42 1.15
CA GLY A 88 -10.25 -13.51 2.29
C GLY A 88 -9.27 -12.34 2.40
N LEU A 89 -9.63 -11.15 1.88
CA LEU A 89 -8.76 -9.97 1.85
C LEU A 89 -9.14 -8.93 2.89
N THR A 90 -8.15 -8.36 3.58
CA THR A 90 -8.26 -7.03 4.21
C THR A 90 -7.81 -5.96 3.21
N ALA A 91 -8.33 -4.74 3.35
CA ALA A 91 -8.08 -3.65 2.44
C ALA A 91 -7.88 -2.32 3.17
N SER A 92 -6.97 -1.49 2.65
CA SER A 92 -6.78 -0.11 3.08
C SER A 92 -6.52 0.80 1.90
N VAL A 93 -6.87 2.08 2.02
CA VAL A 93 -6.80 3.06 0.93
C VAL A 93 -6.40 4.44 1.42
N ALA A 94 -5.64 5.15 0.59
CA ALA A 94 -5.28 6.55 0.77
C ALA A 94 -5.22 7.28 -0.57
N HIS A 95 -5.28 8.60 -0.54
CA HIS A 95 -5.01 9.43 -1.71
C HIS A 95 -4.36 10.75 -1.31
N CYS A 96 -3.45 11.25 -2.14
CA CYS A 96 -2.77 12.51 -1.92
C CYS A 96 -2.38 13.16 -3.25
N ALA A 97 -2.57 14.49 -3.35
CA ALA A 97 -2.35 15.26 -4.56
C ALA A 97 -2.96 14.57 -5.81
N GLY A 98 -2.11 14.16 -6.77
CA GLY A 98 -2.49 13.42 -7.97
C GLY A 98 -2.21 11.92 -7.90
N PHE A 99 -2.34 11.30 -6.72
CA PHE A 99 -2.01 9.90 -6.47
C PHE A 99 -3.03 9.24 -5.54
N SER A 100 -3.23 7.94 -5.70
CA SER A 100 -3.89 7.06 -4.75
C SER A 100 -2.99 5.88 -4.41
N THR A 101 -3.28 5.22 -3.31
CA THR A 101 -2.72 3.90 -3.02
C THR A 101 -3.76 3.01 -2.35
N VAL A 102 -3.72 1.73 -2.70
CA VAL A 102 -4.52 0.67 -2.09
C VAL A 102 -3.57 -0.43 -1.65
N ALA A 103 -3.73 -0.91 -0.42
CA ALA A 103 -3.09 -2.12 0.07
C ALA A 103 -4.15 -3.20 0.26
N LEU A 104 -3.87 -4.40 -0.26
CA LEU A 104 -4.68 -5.61 -0.16
C LEU A 104 -3.83 -6.70 0.50
N ALA A 105 -4.38 -7.41 1.49
CA ALA A 105 -3.63 -8.42 2.22
C ALA A 105 -4.47 -9.68 2.48
N THR A 106 -3.88 -10.85 2.26
CA THR A 106 -4.50 -12.15 2.61
C THR A 106 -4.06 -12.55 4.02
N GLY A 107 -4.94 -12.41 5.01
CA GLY A 107 -4.64 -12.71 6.41
C GLY A 107 -4.58 -11.48 7.32
N PRO A 108 -3.43 -10.78 7.42
CA PRO A 108 -3.23 -9.71 8.41
C PRO A 108 -4.10 -8.49 8.11
N GLN A 109 -4.40 -7.69 9.14
CA GLN A 109 -5.07 -6.41 8.94
C GLN A 109 -4.07 -5.36 8.44
N VAL A 110 -4.26 -4.88 7.21
CA VAL A 110 -3.40 -3.85 6.63
C VAL A 110 -3.97 -2.43 6.81
N GLY A 111 -3.07 -1.47 7.01
CA GLY A 111 -3.31 -0.04 6.89
C GLY A 111 -2.32 0.58 5.89
N VAL A 112 -2.77 1.50 5.03
CA VAL A 112 -1.88 2.25 4.10
C VAL A 112 -2.15 3.75 4.19
N ASP A 113 -1.09 4.55 4.13
CA ASP A 113 -1.22 5.98 3.92
C ASP A 113 -0.17 6.54 2.95
N LEU A 114 -0.51 7.67 2.34
CA LEU A 114 0.31 8.38 1.37
C LEU A 114 0.21 9.88 1.66
N GLN A 115 1.35 10.50 1.94
CA GLN A 115 1.50 11.93 2.17
C GLN A 115 2.42 12.54 1.11
N ASP A 116 2.23 13.82 0.83
CA ASP A 116 3.09 14.68 0.03
C ASP A 116 3.78 15.73 0.92
N HIS A 117 4.88 16.30 0.43
CA HIS A 117 5.53 17.40 1.12
C HIS A 117 4.66 18.67 1.03
N ARG A 118 3.98 19.01 2.13
CA ARG A 118 3.23 20.25 2.30
C ARG A 118 3.63 20.90 3.62
N ASP A 119 3.86 22.21 3.58
CA ASP A 119 4.17 22.97 4.78
C ASP A 119 2.95 23.02 5.73
N ARG A 120 3.16 22.61 6.97
CA ARG A 120 2.14 22.36 8.00
C ARG A 120 2.73 22.47 9.41
N PRO A 121 3.44 23.57 9.75
CA PRO A 121 4.37 23.60 10.88
C PRO A 121 3.67 23.29 12.22
N TYR A 122 2.51 23.90 12.48
CA TYR A 122 1.73 23.65 13.70
C TYR A 122 1.22 22.21 13.82
N ALA A 123 0.79 21.59 12.73
CA ALA A 123 0.32 20.19 12.74
C ALA A 123 1.49 19.21 12.95
N MET A 124 2.67 19.53 12.40
CA MET A 124 3.88 18.74 12.58
C MET A 124 4.47 18.90 13.97
N GLN A 125 4.38 20.08 14.58
CA GLN A 125 4.75 20.29 15.99
C GLN A 125 3.84 19.46 16.90
N TRP A 126 2.52 19.62 16.78
CA TRP A 126 1.52 18.88 17.56
C TRP A 126 1.70 17.35 17.42
N LEU A 127 1.95 16.85 16.21
CA LEU A 127 2.22 15.43 15.99
C LEU A 127 3.56 14.98 16.61
N GLY A 128 4.58 15.85 16.63
CA GLY A 128 5.85 15.59 17.31
C GLY A 128 5.65 15.41 18.82
N ASP A 129 4.89 16.31 19.43
CA ASP A 129 4.55 16.27 20.86
C ASP A 129 3.74 15.00 21.20
N LEU A 130 2.73 14.66 20.37
CA LEU A 130 1.91 13.45 20.51
C LEU A 130 2.73 12.15 20.46
N LEU A 131 3.70 12.11 19.55
CA LEU A 131 4.68 11.03 19.39
C LEU A 131 5.78 11.03 20.47
N GLY A 132 5.79 12.02 21.38
CA GLY A 132 6.80 12.13 22.42
C GLY A 132 8.22 12.36 21.87
N LYS A 133 8.34 13.11 20.79
CA LYS A 133 9.65 13.60 20.32
C LYS A 133 10.25 14.58 21.35
N PRO A 134 11.58 14.81 21.32
CA PRO A 134 12.23 15.90 22.04
C PRO A 134 11.47 17.23 21.90
N ALA A 135 11.41 18.00 22.99
CA ALA A 135 10.63 19.24 23.04
C ALA A 135 11.04 20.20 21.91
N GLY A 136 10.05 20.71 21.17
CA GLY A 136 10.28 21.58 20.01
C GLY A 136 10.76 20.87 18.73
N GLN A 137 10.88 19.53 18.72
CA GLN A 137 11.19 18.78 17.50
C GLN A 137 9.89 18.34 16.78
N PRO A 138 9.56 18.90 15.60
CA PRO A 138 8.37 18.50 14.86
C PRO A 138 8.48 17.07 14.31
N ALA A 139 7.33 16.47 14.06
CA ALA A 139 7.19 15.29 13.23
C ALA A 139 7.53 15.58 11.76
N THR A 140 7.91 14.54 11.03
CA THR A 140 8.13 14.59 9.58
C THR A 140 6.87 14.14 8.83
N MET A 141 6.76 14.45 7.53
CA MET A 141 5.68 13.91 6.70
C MET A 141 5.71 12.37 6.58
N ARG A 142 6.88 11.74 6.80
CA ARG A 142 7.01 10.29 6.94
C ARG A 142 6.38 9.78 8.25
N ASP A 143 6.65 10.45 9.37
CA ASP A 143 6.01 10.13 10.65
C ASP A 143 4.48 10.22 10.51
N PHE A 144 3.96 11.26 9.85
CA PHE A 144 2.53 11.42 9.59
C PHE A 144 1.94 10.25 8.77
N ALA A 145 2.59 9.85 7.67
CA ALA A 145 2.17 8.70 6.89
C ALA A 145 2.16 7.40 7.75
N GLU A 146 3.20 7.18 8.56
CA GLU A 146 3.28 6.02 9.46
C GLU A 146 2.18 6.03 10.53
N CYS A 147 1.82 7.19 11.08
CA CYS A 147 0.71 7.34 12.02
C CYS A 147 -0.65 7.03 11.39
N GLU A 148 -0.96 7.61 10.22
CA GLU A 148 -2.24 7.39 9.54
C GLU A 148 -2.37 5.94 9.04
N ALA A 149 -1.27 5.32 8.57
CA ALA A 149 -1.26 3.90 8.25
C ALA A 149 -1.54 3.04 9.50
N LEU A 150 -0.93 3.37 10.64
CA LEU A 150 -1.14 2.66 11.91
C LEU A 150 -2.57 2.81 12.42
N ILE A 151 -3.18 3.99 12.33
CA ILE A 151 -4.61 4.20 12.66
C ILE A 151 -5.50 3.31 11.79
N LYS A 152 -5.21 3.18 10.49
CA LYS A 152 -6.00 2.35 9.57
C LYS A 152 -5.79 0.83 9.74
N ALA A 153 -4.68 0.41 10.33
CA ALA A 153 -4.44 -1.01 10.64
C ALA A 153 -5.04 -1.42 12.00
N SER A 154 -5.00 -0.51 12.99
CA SER A 154 -5.25 -0.83 14.39
C SER A 154 -6.66 -0.46 14.88
N HIS A 155 -6.86 -0.59 16.19
CA HIS A 155 -8.04 -0.06 16.89
C HIS A 155 -7.88 1.41 17.33
N LEU A 156 -6.71 2.01 17.11
CA LEU A 156 -6.36 3.34 17.62
C LEU A 156 -7.21 4.43 16.96
N ARG A 157 -7.48 5.47 17.72
CA ARG A 157 -8.19 6.68 17.27
C ARG A 157 -7.33 7.89 17.59
N LYS A 158 -7.69 9.07 17.08
CA LYS A 158 -6.93 10.31 17.34
C LYS A 158 -6.80 10.61 18.83
N GLU A 159 -7.83 10.26 19.58
CA GLU A 159 -7.96 10.45 21.03
C GLU A 159 -7.07 9.46 21.82
N THR A 160 -6.76 8.29 21.26
CA THR A 160 -5.93 7.25 21.91
C THR A 160 -4.52 7.14 21.31
N PHE A 161 -4.15 8.04 20.40
CA PHE A 161 -2.84 8.04 19.75
C PHE A 161 -1.73 8.68 20.60
N ALA A 162 -2.09 9.36 21.70
CA ALA A 162 -1.11 9.87 22.65
C ALA A 162 -0.32 8.74 23.30
N GLY A 163 1.02 8.86 23.32
CA GLY A 163 1.89 7.80 23.85
C GLY A 163 2.31 6.75 22.83
N VAL A 164 1.81 6.79 21.59
CA VAL A 164 2.37 6.00 20.49
C VAL A 164 3.82 6.42 20.23
N ARG A 165 4.69 5.46 19.96
CA ARG A 165 6.10 5.66 19.62
C ARG A 165 6.39 5.00 18.29
N LEU A 166 6.74 5.82 17.29
CA LEU A 166 7.30 5.33 16.05
C LEU A 166 8.78 4.96 16.26
N PRO A 167 9.23 3.80 15.73
CA PRO A 167 10.63 3.41 15.79
C PRO A 167 11.50 4.29 14.88
N ALA A 168 12.78 4.45 15.24
CA ALA A 168 13.76 5.11 14.39
C ALA A 168 13.78 4.48 12.98
N TRP A 169 13.84 5.33 11.95
CA TRP A 169 13.69 4.85 10.58
C TRP A 169 14.87 3.98 10.13
N ARG A 170 14.52 2.83 9.55
CA ARG A 170 15.41 1.92 8.80
C ARG A 170 14.56 1.17 7.77
N PRO A 171 15.15 0.63 6.67
CA PRO A 171 14.43 -0.20 5.72
C PRO A 171 13.73 -1.41 6.36
N GLY A 172 12.64 -1.87 5.75
CA GLY A 172 11.85 -3.03 6.21
C GLY A 172 10.78 -2.69 7.25
N TRP A 173 10.24 -3.73 7.88
CA TRP A 173 9.26 -3.64 8.95
C TRP A 173 9.93 -3.27 10.29
N ARG A 174 9.27 -2.42 11.07
CA ARG A 174 9.77 -1.94 12.36
C ARG A 174 8.64 -2.00 13.41
N PRO A 175 8.87 -2.58 14.60
CA PRO A 175 7.84 -2.67 15.63
C PRO A 175 7.59 -1.30 16.27
N THR A 176 6.32 -1.05 16.57
CA THR A 176 5.84 0.07 17.40
C THR A 176 5.53 -0.44 18.81
N ASN A 177 5.29 0.48 19.77
CA ASN A 177 4.85 0.10 21.11
C ASN A 177 3.37 -0.31 21.20
N THR A 178 2.65 -0.41 20.08
CA THR A 178 1.20 -0.73 20.02
C THR A 178 0.93 -2.16 19.55
N GLY A 179 1.96 -3.01 19.47
CA GLY A 179 1.87 -4.38 18.95
C GLY A 179 1.81 -4.48 17.41
N HIS A 180 1.90 -3.36 16.70
CA HIS A 180 1.86 -3.30 15.24
C HIS A 180 3.26 -3.01 14.66
N LEU A 181 3.45 -3.39 13.40
CA LEU A 181 4.63 -3.10 12.59
C LEU A 181 4.33 -1.98 11.61
N VAL A 182 5.30 -1.08 11.39
CA VAL A 182 5.27 -0.07 10.33
C VAL A 182 6.38 -0.29 9.32
N ARG A 183 6.12 -0.01 8.04
CA ARG A 183 7.10 0.02 6.94
C ARG A 183 6.81 1.22 6.07
N SER A 184 7.83 1.95 5.65
CA SER A 184 7.67 3.17 4.86
C SER A 184 8.71 3.28 3.75
N ALA A 185 8.31 3.93 2.65
CA ALA A 185 9.12 4.20 1.48
C ALA A 185 8.92 5.66 1.03
N GLY A 186 9.98 6.28 0.51
CA GLY A 186 9.88 7.59 -0.12
C GLY A 186 9.61 7.42 -1.61
N LEU A 187 8.40 7.72 -2.07
CA LEU A 187 8.06 7.67 -3.50
C LEU A 187 8.59 8.89 -4.26
N GLY A 188 9.61 9.58 -3.73
CA GLY A 188 10.21 10.82 -4.24
C GLY A 188 9.23 11.94 -4.59
N ARG A 189 9.73 13.06 -5.12
CA ARG A 189 8.96 14.31 -5.28
C ARG A 189 8.32 14.74 -3.95
N GLY A 190 8.99 14.46 -2.83
CA GLY A 190 8.45 14.64 -1.47
C GLY A 190 7.27 13.74 -1.08
N LEU A 191 6.99 12.64 -1.81
CA LEU A 191 5.95 11.68 -1.43
C LEU A 191 6.47 10.64 -0.43
N HIS A 192 5.68 10.36 0.61
CA HIS A 192 5.93 9.34 1.61
C HIS A 192 4.77 8.37 1.67
N LEU A 193 5.05 7.08 1.41
CA LEU A 193 4.10 5.99 1.59
C LEU A 193 4.44 5.22 2.85
N ALA A 194 3.42 4.83 3.61
CA ALA A 194 3.55 3.94 4.75
C ALA A 194 2.51 2.82 4.72
N LEU A 195 2.92 1.67 5.23
CA LEU A 195 2.09 0.51 5.55
C LEU A 195 2.19 0.24 7.05
N ALA A 196 1.08 -0.23 7.63
CA ALA A 196 1.06 -0.83 8.95
C ALA A 196 0.31 -2.17 8.94
N THR A 197 0.68 -3.07 9.84
CA THR A 197 0.19 -4.46 9.92
C THR A 197 0.40 -5.01 11.33
N ASP A 198 -0.34 -6.05 11.70
CA ASP A 198 -0.13 -6.82 12.94
C ASP A 198 1.03 -7.83 12.83
N ALA A 199 1.17 -8.48 11.67
CA ALA A 199 2.23 -9.45 11.37
C ALA A 199 3.10 -9.05 10.16
N ALA A 200 4.39 -9.39 10.22
CA ALA A 200 5.34 -9.07 9.15
C ALA A 200 5.06 -9.90 7.90
N ALA A 201 4.79 -9.23 6.78
CA ALA A 201 4.47 -9.87 5.50
C ALA A 201 5.40 -9.38 4.37
N PRO A 202 5.70 -10.22 3.35
CA PRO A 202 6.24 -9.74 2.08
C PRO A 202 5.32 -8.68 1.48
N VAL A 203 5.91 -7.62 0.91
CA VAL A 203 5.14 -6.57 0.21
C VAL A 203 5.49 -6.63 -1.27
N ARG A 204 4.47 -6.82 -2.10
CA ARG A 204 4.55 -6.72 -3.56
C ARG A 204 4.08 -5.32 -3.95
N TRP A 205 5.01 -4.53 -4.50
CA TRP A 205 4.69 -3.17 -4.92
C TRP A 205 4.24 -3.17 -6.38
N TRP A 206 3.17 -2.43 -6.64
CA TRP A 206 2.59 -2.27 -7.96
C TRP A 206 2.49 -0.78 -8.28
N TRP A 207 2.91 -0.40 -9.48
CA TRP A 207 2.83 0.96 -9.98
C TRP A 207 1.87 1.04 -11.18
N GLN A 208 1.05 2.08 -11.21
CA GLN A 208 0.12 2.35 -12.30
C GLN A 208 0.19 3.83 -12.69
N SER A 209 0.66 4.11 -13.91
CA SER A 209 0.96 5.48 -14.37
C SER A 209 -0.27 6.34 -14.66
N ARG A 210 -1.41 5.70 -14.99
CA ARG A 210 -2.77 6.26 -15.10
C ARG A 210 -3.79 5.13 -14.87
N PRO A 211 -5.04 5.41 -14.43
CA PRO A 211 -6.02 4.36 -14.11
C PRO A 211 -6.32 3.38 -15.25
N THR A 212 -6.21 3.81 -16.51
CA THR A 212 -6.44 2.99 -17.70
C THR A 212 -5.29 2.05 -18.04
N GLU A 213 -4.06 2.35 -17.58
CA GLU A 213 -2.84 1.59 -17.91
C GLU A 213 -2.70 0.35 -17.02
N PRO A 214 -2.06 -0.74 -17.49
CA PRO A 214 -1.78 -1.90 -16.64
C PRO A 214 -0.99 -1.54 -15.38
N ALA A 215 -1.25 -2.25 -14.28
CA ALA A 215 -0.38 -2.18 -13.11
C ALA A 215 0.86 -3.04 -13.37
N VAL A 216 2.05 -2.50 -13.10
CA VAL A 216 3.32 -3.22 -13.24
C VAL A 216 3.95 -3.44 -11.87
N ARG A 217 4.47 -4.65 -11.63
CA ARG A 217 5.24 -4.94 -10.41
C ARG A 217 6.55 -4.15 -10.44
N THR A 218 6.97 -3.63 -9.30
CA THR A 218 8.23 -2.90 -9.14
C THR A 218 8.91 -3.27 -7.83
N ASP A 219 10.24 -3.31 -7.83
CA ASP A 219 11.04 -3.32 -6.60
C ASP A 219 11.50 -1.90 -6.23
N ALA A 220 11.42 -0.97 -7.19
CA ALA A 220 11.73 0.44 -7.03
C ALA A 220 10.46 1.24 -6.73
N LEU A 221 10.24 1.53 -5.44
CA LEU A 221 9.37 2.61 -4.97
C LEU A 221 10.22 3.76 -4.39
N THR A 222 11.15 4.23 -5.21
CA THR A 222 11.93 5.46 -5.02
C THR A 222 11.76 6.32 -6.27
N LEU A 223 11.20 7.55 -6.14
CA LEU A 223 11.39 8.59 -7.18
C LEU A 223 12.45 9.63 -6.78
N GLU A 224 13.25 9.32 -5.75
CA GLU A 224 14.47 10.04 -5.37
C GLU A 224 15.55 8.99 -5.07
N PRO A 225 16.71 9.03 -5.76
CA PRO A 225 17.94 8.41 -5.26
C PRO A 225 18.38 9.07 -3.96
N ALA A 226 19.21 8.39 -3.18
CA ALA A 226 19.98 9.07 -2.14
C ALA A 226 20.95 10.08 -2.77
N ALA A 227 21.11 11.23 -2.12
CA ALA A 227 22.27 12.11 -2.29
C ALA A 227 23.42 11.62 -1.39
#